data_AF-A0A2U0SCF5-F1
#
_entry.id   AF-A0A2U0SCF5-F1
#
_cell.length_a   1.000
_cell.length_b   1.000
_cell.length_c   1.000
_cell.angle_alpha   90.00
_cell.angle_beta   90.00
_cell.angle_gamma   90.00
#
_symmetry.space_group_name_H-M   'P 1'
#
loop_
_entity.id
_entity.type
_entity.pdbx_description
1 polymer ?
#
loop_
_entity_poly.entity_id
_entity_poly.type
_entity_poly.pdbx_seq_one_letter_code
_entity_poly.pdbx_strand_id
1 'polypeptide(L)'
;MAYLGSIVRGSAGGFQPTTRYDPVLAELFREAIVGPASFHEMAAMVRYAESRGLGAIRFRFDDEAGLTSPAHPLHVAFLATLRDPVLASDFADLGEIAPWRERALAVRLPSDMLGARPSRTAMRGAITAIGSSCEVRVALCVAARVRFGGEAEWFGREAQALYEMGLFPQARARLAASVSGGGEAIAIG
;
A
#
# COMPACT_ATOMS: atom_id res chain seq x y z
N MET A 1 21.64 -33.74 -16.80
CA MET A 1 21.48 -34.88 -15.86
C MET A 1 20.44 -34.47 -14.83
N ALA A 2 19.34 -35.21 -14.80
CA ALA A 2 18.09 -34.86 -14.13
C ALA A 2 18.18 -34.97 -12.59
N TYR A 3 17.44 -34.11 -11.88
CA TYR A 3 17.01 -34.40 -10.51
C TYR A 3 15.50 -34.61 -10.50
N LEU A 4 15.12 -35.83 -10.12
CA LEU A 4 13.75 -36.31 -9.97
C LEU A 4 13.01 -35.45 -8.93
N GLY A 5 11.90 -34.84 -9.36
CA GLY A 5 10.84 -34.42 -8.45
C GLY A 5 10.06 -35.63 -7.96
N SER A 6 10.08 -35.86 -6.66
CA SER A 6 9.23 -36.83 -5.97
C SER A 6 7.77 -36.39 -6.07
N ILE A 7 6.98 -37.08 -6.88
CA ILE A 7 5.53 -36.96 -6.91
C ILE A 7 4.98 -37.72 -5.70
N VAL A 8 4.55 -36.99 -4.67
CA VAL A 8 3.65 -37.55 -3.66
C VAL A 8 2.23 -37.41 -4.21
N ARG A 9 1.67 -38.52 -4.71
CA ARG A 9 0.24 -38.66 -5.00
C ARG A 9 -0.51 -38.78 -3.68
N GLY A 10 -1.21 -37.72 -3.29
CA GLY A 10 -2.30 -37.74 -2.32
C GLY A 10 -3.65 -37.66 -3.05
N SER A 11 -4.58 -38.49 -2.62
CA SER A 11 -5.91 -38.78 -3.17
C SER A 11 -6.85 -37.56 -3.30
N ALA A 12 -7.76 -37.66 -4.27
CA ALA A 12 -8.82 -36.72 -4.58
C ALA A 12 -9.68 -36.32 -3.36
N GLY A 13 -9.99 -35.02 -3.25
CA GLY A 13 -11.05 -34.49 -2.38
C GLY A 13 -10.70 -33.18 -1.69
N GLY A 14 -11.14 -32.05 -2.26
CA GLY A 14 -11.21 -30.74 -1.58
C GLY A 14 -9.95 -29.88 -1.70
N PHE A 15 -9.90 -29.02 -2.72
CA PHE A 15 -8.99 -27.88 -2.72
C PHE A 15 -9.53 -26.83 -1.74
N GLN A 16 -9.20 -26.97 -0.46
CA GLN A 16 -9.24 -25.84 0.46
C GLN A 16 -7.93 -25.07 0.28
N PRO A 17 -7.93 -23.80 -0.16
CA PRO A 17 -6.76 -22.97 -0.05
C PRO A 17 -6.57 -22.61 1.43
N THR A 18 -5.99 -23.53 2.20
CA THR A 18 -5.39 -23.18 3.47
C THR A 18 -4.11 -22.40 3.15
N THR A 19 -4.21 -21.07 3.06
CA THR A 19 -3.05 -20.19 3.22
C THR A 19 -2.60 -20.27 4.68
N ARG A 20 -2.03 -21.42 5.05
CA ARG A 20 -1.34 -21.61 6.32
C ARG A 20 -0.01 -20.89 6.14
N TYR A 21 0.11 -19.75 6.81
CA TYR A 21 1.34 -18.96 6.89
C TYR A 21 2.49 -19.91 7.31
N ASP A 22 3.46 -20.12 6.42
CA ASP A 22 4.64 -20.97 6.69
C ASP A 22 5.76 -20.08 7.28
N PRO A 23 6.12 -20.28 8.56
CA PRO A 23 7.16 -19.49 9.22
C PRO A 23 8.56 -19.71 8.61
N VAL A 24 8.80 -20.82 7.91
CA VAL A 24 10.09 -21.11 7.25
C VAL A 24 10.26 -20.27 5.97
N LEU A 25 9.17 -20.00 5.24
CA LEU A 25 9.19 -19.06 4.10
C LEU A 25 9.37 -17.59 4.54
N ALA A 26 8.90 -17.24 5.74
CA ALA A 26 9.09 -15.90 6.32
C ALA A 26 10.55 -15.62 6.77
N GLU A 27 11.34 -16.66 7.08
CA GLU A 27 12.78 -16.52 7.31
C GLU A 27 13.60 -16.44 6.02
N LEU A 28 13.12 -17.02 4.92
CA LEU A 28 13.81 -17.06 3.62
C LEU A 28 13.63 -15.81 2.75
N PHE A 29 12.63 -14.96 3.01
CA PHE A 29 12.34 -13.75 2.23
C PHE A 29 11.97 -12.56 3.12
N ARG A 30 12.88 -12.06 3.96
CA ARG A 30 12.67 -10.76 4.65
C ARG A 30 12.88 -9.56 3.72
N GLU A 31 12.50 -9.73 2.47
CA GLU A 31 12.63 -8.71 1.46
C GLU A 31 11.34 -8.57 0.67
N ALA A 32 10.85 -7.34 0.62
CA ALA A 32 9.60 -6.97 -0.01
C ALA A 32 9.89 -6.07 -1.21
N ILE A 33 9.41 -6.48 -2.38
CA ILE A 33 9.51 -5.69 -3.60
C ILE A 33 8.38 -4.66 -3.63
N VAL A 34 8.78 -3.40 -3.74
CA VAL A 34 7.92 -2.22 -3.74
C VAL A 34 7.72 -1.73 -5.17
N GLY A 35 6.52 -1.94 -5.68
CA GLY A 35 6.06 -1.47 -6.98
C GLY A 35 4.69 -0.80 -6.89
N PRO A 36 4.06 -0.43 -8.03
CA PRO A 36 2.82 0.34 -8.05
C PRO A 36 1.64 -0.41 -7.41
N ALA A 37 1.73 -1.75 -7.38
CA ALA A 37 0.75 -2.62 -6.78
C ALA A 37 0.96 -2.87 -5.27
N SER A 38 2.12 -2.53 -4.68
CA SER A 38 2.47 -2.97 -3.32
C SER A 38 2.95 -1.86 -2.38
N PHE A 39 3.37 -0.67 -2.88
CA PHE A 39 3.95 0.38 -2.02
C PHE A 39 3.06 0.78 -0.84
N HIS A 40 1.76 0.72 -1.04
CA HIS A 40 0.77 1.09 -0.05
C HIS A 40 0.59 0.08 1.10
N GLU A 41 1.12 -1.13 0.97
CA GLU A 41 1.11 -2.19 1.99
C GLU A 41 2.32 -2.10 2.93
N MET A 42 3.34 -1.31 2.60
CA MET A 42 4.59 -1.25 3.38
C MET A 42 4.35 -1.04 4.87
N ALA A 43 3.50 -0.07 5.23
CA ALA A 43 3.18 0.21 6.63
C ALA A 43 2.46 -0.98 7.32
N ALA A 44 1.56 -1.67 6.62
CA ALA A 44 0.87 -2.84 7.14
C ALA A 44 1.83 -4.02 7.36
N MET A 45 2.77 -4.22 6.45
CA MET A 45 3.82 -5.24 6.57
C MET A 45 4.70 -5.01 7.80
N VAL A 46 5.11 -3.76 8.04
CA VAL A 46 5.93 -3.41 9.21
C VAL A 46 5.14 -3.60 10.51
N ARG A 47 3.89 -3.12 10.60
CA ARG A 47 3.04 -3.36 11.77
C ARG A 47 2.82 -4.85 12.03
N TYR A 48 2.68 -5.64 10.97
CA TYR A 48 2.56 -7.08 11.08
C TYR A 48 3.84 -7.70 11.66
N ALA A 49 5.02 -7.33 11.13
CA ALA A 49 6.29 -7.80 11.65
C ALA A 49 6.47 -7.46 13.13
N GLU A 50 6.22 -6.20 13.50
CA GLU A 50 6.26 -5.73 14.89
C GLU A 50 5.32 -6.54 15.80
N SER A 51 4.05 -6.71 15.39
CA SER A 51 3.05 -7.46 16.18
C SER A 51 3.37 -8.94 16.38
N ARG A 52 4.19 -9.51 15.50
CA ARG A 52 4.58 -10.92 15.50
C ARG A 52 5.98 -11.14 16.05
N GLY A 53 6.69 -10.08 16.44
CA GLY A 53 8.10 -10.15 16.83
C GLY A 53 9.00 -10.68 15.72
N LEU A 54 8.61 -10.48 14.45
CA LEU A 54 9.44 -10.81 13.30
C LEU A 54 10.50 -9.72 13.16
N GLY A 55 11.74 -10.08 12.81
CA GLY A 55 12.78 -9.08 12.56
C GLY A 55 12.41 -8.12 11.41
N ALA A 56 13.25 -7.11 11.18
CA ALA A 56 13.01 -6.07 10.18
C ALA A 56 12.70 -6.63 8.78
N ILE A 57 11.77 -5.96 8.09
CA ILE A 57 11.48 -6.21 6.67
C ILE A 57 12.35 -5.25 5.85
N ARG A 58 13.16 -5.81 4.95
CA ARG A 58 13.90 -5.04 3.95
C ARG A 58 13.01 -4.72 2.76
N PHE A 59 12.98 -3.46 2.33
CA PHE A 59 12.27 -3.05 1.14
C PHE A 59 13.26 -2.75 0.01
N ARG A 60 12.93 -3.23 -1.19
CA ARG A 60 13.61 -2.87 -2.44
C ARG A 60 12.60 -2.39 -3.47
N PHE A 61 13.01 -1.56 -4.40
CA PHE A 61 12.17 -1.21 -5.53
C PHE A 61 12.03 -2.39 -6.48
N ASP A 62 10.90 -2.40 -7.17
CA ASP A 62 10.82 -2.96 -8.50
C ASP A 62 11.44 -1.94 -9.47
N ASP A 63 12.60 -2.24 -10.04
CA ASP A 63 13.34 -1.32 -10.91
C ASP A 63 12.52 -0.88 -12.14
N GLU A 64 11.56 -1.70 -12.57
CA GLU A 64 10.68 -1.40 -13.71
C GLU A 64 9.46 -0.54 -13.33
N ALA A 65 9.20 -0.33 -12.02
CA ALA A 65 8.00 0.33 -11.54
C ALA A 65 7.95 1.84 -11.79
N GLY A 66 9.11 2.51 -11.91
CA GLY A 66 9.20 3.95 -12.15
C GLY A 66 8.52 4.83 -11.08
N LEU A 67 8.18 4.30 -9.89
CA LEU A 67 7.48 5.02 -8.81
C LEU A 67 8.22 6.29 -8.34
N THR A 68 9.54 6.29 -8.50
CA THR A 68 10.43 7.40 -8.17
C THR A 68 10.39 8.53 -9.20
N SER A 69 9.85 8.28 -10.40
CA SER A 69 9.66 9.28 -11.44
C SER A 69 8.53 10.24 -11.08
N PRO A 70 8.77 11.56 -11.07
CA PRO A 70 7.71 12.55 -10.84
C PRO A 70 6.57 12.50 -11.87
N ALA A 71 6.82 11.93 -13.05
CA ALA A 71 5.81 11.75 -14.09
C ALA A 71 4.89 10.54 -13.84
N HIS A 72 5.23 9.66 -12.89
CA HIS A 72 4.41 8.50 -12.59
C HIS A 72 3.12 8.94 -11.83
N PRO A 73 1.92 8.50 -12.23
CA PRO A 73 0.65 8.97 -11.64
C PRO A 73 0.53 8.68 -10.14
N LEU A 74 1.18 7.61 -9.67
CA LEU A 74 1.22 7.24 -8.24
C LEU A 74 2.40 7.84 -7.46
N HIS A 75 3.25 8.68 -8.07
CA HIS A 75 4.43 9.22 -7.40
C HIS A 75 4.08 9.98 -6.11
N VAL A 76 3.08 10.85 -6.17
CA VAL A 76 2.67 11.66 -5.01
C VAL A 76 2.06 10.77 -3.91
N ALA A 77 1.31 9.73 -4.28
CA ALA A 77 0.76 8.75 -3.36
C ALA A 77 1.85 7.88 -2.70
N PHE A 78 2.89 7.55 -3.45
CA PHE A 78 4.08 6.87 -2.94
C PHE A 78 4.79 7.73 -1.88
N LEU A 79 5.07 9.00 -2.19
CA LEU A 79 5.66 9.92 -1.19
C LEU A 79 4.75 10.09 0.03
N ALA A 80 3.43 10.17 -0.14
CA ALA A 80 2.49 10.22 0.97
C ALA A 80 2.54 8.96 1.85
N THR A 81 2.74 7.79 1.25
CA THR A 81 2.89 6.51 1.97
C THR A 81 4.18 6.49 2.78
N LEU A 82 5.28 6.97 2.20
CA LEU A 82 6.56 7.08 2.88
C LEU A 82 6.57 8.05 4.05
N ARG A 83 5.47 8.78 4.31
CA ARG A 83 5.32 9.58 5.53
C ARG A 83 4.69 8.83 6.70
N ASP A 84 4.27 7.57 6.53
CA ASP A 84 3.75 6.79 7.65
C ASP A 84 4.85 6.68 8.74
N PRO A 85 4.54 7.04 10.00
CA PRO A 85 5.51 6.95 11.09
C PRO A 85 6.08 5.55 11.31
N VAL A 86 5.29 4.49 11.04
CA VAL A 86 5.75 3.11 11.29
C VAL A 86 6.96 2.73 10.43
N LEU A 87 7.14 3.37 9.27
CA LEU A 87 8.28 3.15 8.40
C LEU A 87 9.59 3.76 8.93
N ALA A 88 9.58 4.44 10.09
CA ALA A 88 10.79 4.81 10.84
C ALA A 88 11.09 3.87 12.02
N SER A 89 10.31 2.79 12.20
CA SER A 89 10.58 1.81 13.24
C SER A 89 11.77 0.91 12.87
N ASP A 90 12.35 0.26 13.88
CA ASP A 90 13.41 -0.74 13.70
C ASP A 90 12.94 -1.98 12.93
N PHE A 91 11.64 -2.12 12.67
CA PHE A 91 11.05 -3.18 11.87
C PHE A 91 11.01 -2.87 10.37
N ALA A 92 11.46 -1.67 9.96
CA ALA A 92 11.50 -1.23 8.57
C ALA A 92 12.94 -0.95 8.11
N ASP A 93 13.54 -1.87 7.37
CA ASP A 93 14.77 -1.61 6.62
C ASP A 93 14.40 -1.06 5.24
N LEU A 94 14.47 0.27 5.09
CA LEU A 94 14.09 0.92 3.83
C LEU A 94 15.14 0.77 2.72
N GLY A 95 16.35 0.29 3.00
CA GLY A 95 17.39 0.13 1.98
C GLY A 95 17.53 1.34 1.04
N GLU A 96 17.38 1.09 -0.26
CA GLU A 96 17.43 2.11 -1.33
C GLU A 96 16.23 3.06 -1.38
N ILE A 97 15.16 2.78 -0.63
CA ILE A 97 13.98 3.64 -0.49
C ILE A 97 14.23 4.75 0.54
N ALA A 98 15.23 4.61 1.43
CA ALA A 98 15.51 5.59 2.49
C ALA A 98 15.64 7.04 1.99
N PRO A 99 16.37 7.35 0.90
CA PRO A 99 16.44 8.72 0.35
C PRO A 99 15.08 9.28 -0.10
N TRP A 100 14.16 8.41 -0.51
CA TRP A 100 12.80 8.81 -0.90
C TRP A 100 11.92 9.12 0.31
N ARG A 101 12.15 8.48 1.46
CA ARG A 101 11.49 8.85 2.71
C ARG A 101 11.94 10.23 3.16
N GLU A 102 13.24 10.50 3.13
CA GLU A 102 13.78 11.83 3.43
C GLU A 102 13.17 12.89 2.52
N ARG A 103 13.10 12.60 1.21
CA ARG A 103 12.44 13.48 0.25
C ARG A 103 10.96 13.67 0.56
N ALA A 104 10.23 12.60 0.86
CA ALA A 104 8.82 12.67 1.21
C ALA A 104 8.57 13.60 2.41
N LEU A 105 9.45 13.56 3.41
CA LEU A 105 9.37 14.43 4.59
C LEU A 105 9.75 15.90 4.28
N ALA A 106 10.63 16.13 3.31
CA ALA A 106 11.11 17.47 2.96
C ALA A 106 10.21 18.22 1.96
N VAL A 107 9.54 17.53 1.04
CA VAL A 107 8.70 18.17 0.02
C VAL A 107 7.31 18.50 0.55
N ARG A 108 6.69 19.57 0.05
CA ARG A 108 5.29 19.89 0.37
C ARG A 108 4.34 18.98 -0.42
N LEU A 109 3.52 18.20 0.28
CA LEU A 109 2.50 17.32 -0.30
C LEU A 109 1.10 17.94 -0.25
N PRO A 110 0.11 17.44 -1.02
CA PRO A 110 -1.25 17.98 -1.02
C PRO A 110 -1.90 18.03 0.37
N SER A 111 -1.61 17.07 1.25
CA SER A 111 -2.13 17.06 2.62
C SER A 111 -1.60 18.23 3.47
N ASP A 112 -0.41 18.76 3.17
CA ASP A 112 0.18 19.90 3.89
C ASP A 112 -0.56 21.21 3.60
N MET A 113 -1.27 21.29 2.46
CA MET A 113 -2.11 22.44 2.12
C MET A 113 -3.32 22.57 3.05
N LEU A 114 -3.68 21.49 3.75
CA LEU A 114 -4.82 21.46 4.68
C LEU A 114 -4.43 21.87 6.11
N GLY A 115 -3.16 22.25 6.34
CA GLY A 115 -2.60 22.59 7.64
C GLY A 115 -2.04 21.39 8.40
N ALA A 116 -1.42 21.63 9.56
CA ALA A 116 -0.67 20.62 10.30
C ALA A 116 -1.53 19.47 10.90
N ARG A 117 -2.82 19.72 11.12
CA ARG A 117 -3.75 18.77 11.75
C ARG A 117 -5.13 18.86 11.08
N PRO A 118 -5.25 18.47 9.80
CA PRO A 118 -6.53 18.57 9.11
C PRO A 118 -7.57 17.72 9.82
N SER A 119 -8.80 18.25 9.91
CA SER A 119 -9.95 17.49 10.40
C SER A 119 -10.37 16.46 9.35
N ARG A 120 -11.14 15.46 9.77
CA ARG A 120 -11.71 14.47 8.85
C ARG A 120 -12.57 15.15 7.78
N THR A 121 -13.35 16.17 8.16
CA THR A 121 -14.19 16.96 7.25
C THR A 121 -13.35 17.73 6.23
N ALA A 122 -12.25 18.36 6.66
CA ALA A 122 -11.35 19.07 5.74
C ALA A 122 -10.71 18.11 4.72
N MET A 123 -10.27 16.94 5.18
CA MET A 123 -9.71 15.90 4.31
C MET A 123 -10.74 15.40 3.28
N ARG A 124 -11.96 15.08 3.74
CA ARG A 124 -13.06 14.65 2.87
C ARG A 124 -13.39 15.71 1.83
N GLY A 125 -13.53 16.97 2.26
CA GLY A 125 -13.81 18.09 1.38
C GLY A 125 -12.74 18.29 0.30
N ALA A 126 -11.47 18.15 0.66
CA ALA A 126 -10.35 18.22 -0.27
C ALA A 126 -10.35 17.07 -1.29
N ILE A 127 -10.66 15.85 -0.87
CA ILE A 127 -10.76 14.69 -1.78
C ILE A 127 -11.90 14.86 -2.80
N THR A 128 -13.00 15.50 -2.41
CA THR A 128 -14.18 15.73 -3.28
C THR A 128 -14.19 17.09 -3.97
N ALA A 129 -13.16 17.90 -3.80
CA ALA A 129 -13.15 19.25 -4.35
C ALA A 129 -13.17 19.21 -5.88
N ILE A 130 -14.02 20.07 -6.46
CA ILE A 130 -14.09 20.24 -7.92
C ILE A 130 -12.72 20.68 -8.43
N GLY A 131 -12.21 20.02 -9.46
CA GLY A 131 -10.90 20.30 -10.05
C GLY A 131 -9.72 19.59 -9.38
N SER A 132 -9.93 18.79 -8.34
CA SER A 132 -8.88 17.91 -7.81
C SER A 132 -8.58 16.76 -8.77
N SER A 133 -7.32 16.66 -9.22
CA SER A 133 -6.88 15.56 -10.09
C SER A 133 -6.98 14.21 -9.38
N CYS A 134 -7.04 13.12 -10.15
CA CYS A 134 -7.11 11.77 -9.59
C CYS A 134 -5.88 11.44 -8.73
N GLU A 135 -4.68 11.84 -9.15
CA GLU A 135 -3.41 11.62 -8.45
C GLU A 135 -3.42 12.30 -7.08
N VAL A 136 -3.91 13.54 -7.03
CA VAL A 136 -4.07 14.29 -5.78
C VAL A 136 -5.08 13.60 -4.87
N ARG A 137 -6.21 13.15 -5.40
CA ARG A 137 -7.22 12.41 -4.63
C ARG A 137 -6.66 11.13 -4.02
N VAL A 138 -5.89 10.35 -4.77
CA VAL A 138 -5.22 9.14 -4.26
C VAL A 138 -4.23 9.50 -3.15
N ALA A 139 -3.37 10.50 -3.36
CA ALA A 139 -2.40 10.93 -2.35
C ALA A 139 -3.08 11.44 -1.05
N LEU A 140 -4.20 12.15 -1.17
CA LEU A 140 -5.01 12.58 -0.02
C LEU A 140 -5.65 11.39 0.70
N CYS A 141 -6.14 10.38 -0.03
CA CYS A 141 -6.68 9.16 0.59
C CYS A 141 -5.59 8.40 1.36
N VAL A 142 -4.37 8.28 0.81
CA VAL A 142 -3.22 7.70 1.52
C VAL A 142 -2.92 8.49 2.80
N ALA A 143 -2.82 9.82 2.70
CA ALA A 143 -2.58 10.67 3.88
C ALA A 143 -3.70 10.56 4.93
N ALA A 144 -4.95 10.42 4.48
CA ALA A 144 -6.09 10.16 5.36
C ALA A 144 -5.93 8.83 6.12
N ARG A 145 -5.50 7.75 5.44
CA ARG A 145 -5.27 6.45 6.06
C ARG A 145 -4.14 6.47 7.10
N VAL A 146 -3.05 7.17 6.80
CA VAL A 146 -1.94 7.36 7.76
C VAL A 146 -2.43 8.08 9.02
N ARG A 147 -3.32 9.08 8.86
CA ARG A 147 -3.76 9.94 9.97
C ARG A 147 -4.93 9.37 10.78
N PHE A 148 -5.94 8.82 10.11
CA PHE A 148 -7.22 8.42 10.71
C PHE A 148 -7.39 6.90 10.79
N GLY A 149 -6.47 6.14 10.18
CA GLY A 149 -6.55 4.68 10.08
C GLY A 149 -7.18 4.19 8.77
N GLY A 150 -7.13 2.87 8.56
CA GLY A 150 -7.65 2.21 7.36
C GLY A 150 -9.17 2.05 7.35
N GLU A 151 -9.91 3.15 7.44
CA GLU A 151 -11.36 3.14 7.31
C GLU A 151 -11.81 2.86 5.87
N ALA A 152 -12.92 2.14 5.71
CA ALA A 152 -13.47 1.77 4.40
C ALA A 152 -13.70 2.98 3.49
N GLU A 153 -14.12 4.12 4.03
CA GLU A 153 -14.35 5.35 3.25
C GLU A 153 -13.11 5.75 2.42
N TRP A 154 -11.92 5.75 3.03
CA TRP A 154 -10.70 6.18 2.35
C TRP A 154 -10.31 5.22 1.23
N PHE A 155 -10.47 3.92 1.48
CA PHE A 155 -10.21 2.89 0.47
C PHE A 155 -11.20 2.97 -0.70
N GLY A 156 -12.49 3.20 -0.45
CA GLY A 156 -13.49 3.35 -1.51
C GLY A 156 -13.24 4.57 -2.39
N ARG A 157 -12.89 5.71 -1.79
CA ARG A 157 -12.52 6.93 -2.53
C ARG A 157 -11.21 6.75 -3.33
N GLU A 158 -10.23 6.08 -2.75
CA GLU A 158 -8.96 5.74 -3.42
C GLU A 158 -9.22 4.83 -4.64
N ALA A 159 -10.07 3.81 -4.47
CA ALA A 159 -10.44 2.89 -5.54
C ALA A 159 -11.09 3.61 -6.73
N GLN A 160 -12.03 4.53 -6.45
CA GLN A 160 -12.68 5.33 -7.49
C GLN A 160 -11.68 6.20 -8.27
N ALA A 161 -10.78 6.90 -7.56
CA ALA A 161 -9.78 7.74 -8.21
C ALA A 161 -8.77 6.92 -9.04
N LEU A 162 -8.37 5.74 -8.56
CA LEU A 162 -7.50 4.82 -9.31
C LEU A 162 -8.19 4.28 -10.57
N TYR A 163 -9.48 3.97 -10.46
CA TYR A 163 -10.27 3.50 -11.60
C TYR A 163 -10.39 4.57 -12.68
N GLU A 164 -10.66 5.82 -12.31
CA GLU A 164 -10.72 6.95 -13.25
C GLU A 164 -9.39 7.21 -13.97
N MET A 165 -8.26 6.78 -13.41
CA MET A 165 -6.93 6.81 -14.07
C MET A 165 -6.64 5.59 -14.95
N GLY A 166 -7.53 4.60 -15.01
CA GLY A 166 -7.30 3.32 -15.70
C GLY A 166 -6.39 2.34 -14.95
N LEU A 167 -6.11 2.59 -13.66
CA LEU A 167 -5.28 1.73 -12.80
C LEU A 167 -6.13 0.63 -12.15
N PHE A 168 -6.75 -0.19 -13.00
CA PHE A 168 -7.77 -1.16 -12.58
C PHE A 168 -7.30 -2.20 -11.55
N PRO A 169 -6.09 -2.78 -11.64
CA PRO A 169 -5.61 -3.73 -10.64
C PRO A 169 -5.54 -3.10 -9.23
N GLN A 170 -5.00 -1.88 -9.14
CA GLN A 170 -4.88 -1.13 -7.90
C GLN A 170 -6.26 -0.71 -7.38
N ALA A 171 -7.14 -0.23 -8.26
CA ALA A 171 -8.52 0.12 -7.91
C ALA A 171 -9.25 -1.07 -7.30
N ARG A 172 -9.13 -2.26 -7.91
CA ARG A 172 -9.78 -3.49 -7.42
C ARG A 172 -9.25 -3.93 -6.06
N ALA A 173 -7.93 -3.83 -5.84
CA ALA A 173 -7.33 -4.12 -4.53
C ALA A 173 -7.82 -3.15 -3.44
N ARG A 174 -7.94 -1.85 -3.75
CA ARG A 174 -8.51 -0.86 -2.82
C ARG A 174 -9.98 -1.08 -2.53
N LEU A 175 -10.77 -1.43 -3.54
CA LEU A 175 -12.17 -1.78 -3.33
C LEU A 175 -12.31 -3.01 -2.40
N ALA A 176 -11.50 -4.05 -2.60
CA ALA A 176 -11.51 -5.22 -1.73
C ALA A 176 -11.16 -4.86 -0.28
N ALA A 177 -10.20 -3.95 -0.06
CA ALA A 177 -9.86 -3.44 1.26
C ALA A 177 -11.02 -2.64 1.89
N SER A 178 -11.72 -1.82 1.08
CA SER A 178 -12.93 -1.10 1.51
C SER A 178 -14.03 -2.05 1.98
N VAL A 179 -14.35 -3.06 1.17
CA VAL A 179 -15.39 -4.06 1.48
C VAL A 179 -15.03 -4.86 2.73
N SER A 180 -13.76 -5.28 2.86
CA SER A 180 -13.28 -6.00 4.05
C SER A 180 -13.38 -5.15 5.32
N GLY A 181 -13.28 -3.83 5.19
CA GLY A 181 -13.47 -2.86 6.28
C GLY A 181 -14.93 -2.48 6.57
N GLY A 182 -15.91 -3.17 5.97
CA GLY A 182 -17.34 -2.90 6.16
C GLY A 182 -17.91 -1.83 5.23
N GLY A 183 -17.17 -1.42 4.19
CA GLY A 183 -17.68 -0.58 3.12
C GLY A 183 -18.67 -1.32 2.22
N GLU A 184 -19.58 -0.59 1.59
CA GLU A 184 -20.49 -1.18 0.61
C GLU A 184 -19.72 -1.72 -0.60
N ALA A 185 -20.16 -2.88 -1.11
CA ALA A 185 -19.66 -3.42 -2.36
C ALA A 185 -20.18 -2.57 -3.53
N ILE A 186 -19.43 -1.53 -3.89
CA ILE A 186 -19.74 -0.68 -5.03
C ILE A 186 -19.20 -1.36 -6.29
N ALA A 187 -20.07 -1.58 -7.28
CA ALA A 187 -19.63 -1.95 -8.61
C ALA A 187 -18.87 -0.76 -9.22
N ILE A 188 -17.55 -0.86 -9.26
CA ILE A 188 -16.73 0.04 -10.07
C ILE A 188 -16.73 -0.59 -11.47
N GLY A 189 -17.36 0.11 -12.42
CA GLY A 189 -17.86 -0.41 -13.71
C GLY A 189 -16.87 -1.14 -14.61
#